data_AF-A0A7Z9SEA0-F1
#
_entry.id   AF-A0A7Z9SEA0-F1
#
_cell.length_a   1.000
_cell.length_b   1.000
_cell.length_c   1.000
_cell.angle_alpha   90.00
_cell.angle_beta   90.00
_cell.angle_gamma   90.00
#
_symmetry.space_group_name_H-M   'P 1'
#
loop_
_entity.id
_entity.type
_entity.pdbx_description
1 polymer ?
#
loop_
_entity_poly.entity_id
_entity_poly.type
_entity_poly.pdbx_seq_one_letter_code
_entity_poly.pdbx_strand_id
1 'polypeptide(L)'
;MKKKAALLILSGFVSLLLSQDSYEGYTLFTPGGSGGGATTYLKDNSLNNIQTWSHSNGAASMPYLIQGDEPGWENTLLVYPYRVNNPTMDTGGVGGAFECLTWDGDFVWGYELSNTNYQHHHDVEPLPNGNILMIAWEKKTSTEAYAAGRTSLNSNPLNQMWSEAIFEIQQNGSGGGEVVWEWHLWDHLIQDVDPDD
;
A
#
# COMPACT_ATOMS: atom_id res chain seq x y z
N MET A 1 -59.85 6.47 -12.20
CA MET A 1 -59.13 6.73 -10.92
C MET A 1 -58.64 5.46 -10.23
N LYS A 2 -59.48 4.46 -9.93
CA LYS A 2 -59.09 3.24 -9.19
C LYS A 2 -57.91 2.43 -9.78
N LYS A 3 -57.83 2.28 -11.11
CA LYS A 3 -56.72 1.55 -11.78
C LYS A 3 -55.36 2.26 -11.67
N LYS A 4 -55.34 3.59 -11.63
CA LYS A 4 -54.09 4.37 -11.47
C LYS A 4 -53.55 4.28 -10.05
N ALA A 5 -54.44 4.28 -9.04
CA ALA A 5 -54.06 4.07 -7.65
C ALA A 5 -53.48 2.67 -7.40
N ALA A 6 -54.08 1.63 -8.00
CA ALA A 6 -53.55 0.26 -7.89
C ALA A 6 -52.14 0.11 -8.52
N LEU A 7 -51.89 0.77 -9.65
CA LEU A 7 -50.58 0.75 -10.31
C LEU A 7 -49.51 1.50 -9.50
N LEU A 8 -49.88 2.62 -8.88
CA LEU A 8 -49.00 3.38 -7.97
C LEU A 8 -48.67 2.59 -6.69
N ILE A 9 -49.66 1.91 -6.11
CA ILE A 9 -49.45 1.04 -4.94
C ILE A 9 -48.55 -0.14 -5.30
N LEU A 10 -48.80 -0.79 -6.45
CA LEU A 10 -47.98 -1.92 -6.91
C LEU A 10 -46.54 -1.47 -7.22
N SER A 11 -46.37 -0.30 -7.84
CA SER A 11 -45.06 0.30 -8.07
C SER A 11 -44.31 0.60 -6.75
N GLY A 12 -44.98 1.16 -5.75
CA GLY A 12 -44.37 1.42 -4.44
C GLY A 12 -43.97 0.13 -3.72
N PHE A 13 -44.81 -0.91 -3.76
CA PHE A 13 -44.51 -2.22 -3.19
C PHE A 13 -43.33 -2.90 -3.90
N VAL A 14 -43.22 -2.81 -5.23
CA VAL A 14 -42.08 -3.37 -5.97
C VAL A 14 -40.78 -2.63 -5.63
N SER A 15 -40.80 -1.31 -5.49
CA SER A 15 -39.62 -0.54 -5.07
C SER A 15 -39.15 -0.86 -3.65
N LEU A 16 -40.08 -1.15 -2.73
CA LEU A 16 -39.76 -1.62 -1.37
C LEU A 16 -39.20 -3.05 -1.36
N LEU A 17 -39.68 -3.93 -2.24
CA LEU A 17 -39.17 -5.30 -2.37
C LEU A 17 -37.80 -5.37 -3.06
N LEU A 18 -37.43 -4.30 -3.78
CA LEU A 18 -36.14 -4.17 -4.47
C LEU A 18 -35.19 -3.20 -3.77
N SER A 19 -35.57 -2.62 -2.63
CA SER A 19 -34.64 -1.79 -1.85
C SER A 19 -33.58 -2.70 -1.23
N GLN A 20 -32.33 -2.50 -1.63
CA GLN A 20 -31.18 -3.12 -1.01
C GLN A 20 -30.53 -2.09 -0.08
N ASP A 21 -30.29 -2.48 1.16
CA ASP A 21 -29.42 -1.73 2.05
C ASP A 21 -27.97 -1.99 1.67
N SER A 22 -27.11 -0.98 1.86
CA SER A 22 -25.67 -1.19 1.79
C SER A 22 -25.25 -2.17 2.89
N TYR A 23 -24.29 -3.05 2.59
CA TYR A 23 -23.65 -3.88 3.60
C TYR A 23 -23.10 -2.99 4.73
N GLU A 24 -23.45 -3.29 5.99
CA GLU A 24 -22.94 -2.56 7.16
C GLU A 24 -21.43 -2.80 7.28
N GLY A 25 -20.65 -1.78 6.95
CA GLY A 25 -19.21 -1.91 6.80
C GLY A 25 -18.51 -0.56 6.91
N TYR A 26 -17.19 -0.63 6.90
CA TYR A 26 -16.33 0.52 7.08
C TYR A 26 -15.41 0.72 5.88
N THR A 27 -15.09 1.97 5.59
CA THR A 27 -14.12 2.35 4.55
C THR A 27 -12.91 2.98 5.19
N LEU A 28 -11.74 2.36 4.99
CA LEU A 28 -10.44 2.87 5.40
C LEU A 28 -9.73 3.46 4.18
N PHE A 29 -9.27 4.72 4.28
CA PHE A 29 -8.57 5.38 3.18
C PHE A 29 -7.79 6.62 3.62
N THR A 30 -6.79 6.98 2.84
CA THR A 30 -6.03 8.23 2.97
C THR A 30 -6.20 9.05 1.69
N PRO A 31 -6.88 10.21 1.72
CA PRO A 31 -7.07 11.03 0.53
C PRO A 31 -5.74 11.67 0.10
N GLY A 32 -5.29 11.33 -1.10
CA GLY A 32 -4.15 11.97 -1.76
C GLY A 32 -2.78 11.34 -1.45
N GLY A 33 -1.82 11.66 -2.31
CA GLY A 33 -0.42 11.25 -2.21
C GLY A 33 0.48 12.30 -2.87
N SER A 34 1.39 12.87 -2.08
CA SER A 34 2.73 13.37 -2.45
C SER A 34 3.27 14.35 -1.39
N GLY A 35 4.39 13.98 -0.76
CA GLY A 35 5.39 14.85 -0.13
C GLY A 35 5.02 15.65 1.14
N GLY A 36 3.75 15.75 1.51
CA GLY A 36 3.29 16.49 2.68
C GLY A 36 2.35 15.69 3.58
N GLY A 37 2.00 16.25 4.74
CA GLY A 37 1.16 15.56 5.72
C GLY A 37 -0.18 15.09 5.17
N ALA A 38 -0.67 13.98 5.73
CA ALA A 38 -1.89 13.32 5.29
C ALA A 38 -2.77 12.93 6.49
N THR A 39 -4.00 12.53 6.21
CA THR A 39 -4.92 12.01 7.23
C THR A 39 -5.58 10.74 6.73
N THR A 40 -5.44 9.66 7.49
CA THR A 40 -6.15 8.41 7.26
C THR A 40 -7.51 8.48 7.96
N TYR A 41 -8.56 8.00 7.30
CA TYR A 41 -9.92 7.96 7.81
C TYR A 41 -10.44 6.54 7.82
N LEU A 42 -11.08 6.15 8.93
CA LEU A 42 -12.01 5.03 9.00
C LEU A 42 -13.42 5.59 9.13
N LYS A 43 -14.29 5.31 8.15
CA LYS A 43 -15.67 5.83 8.11
C LYS A 43 -16.70 4.72 8.02
N ASP A 44 -17.87 4.96 8.60
CA ASP A 44 -19.06 4.15 8.35
C ASP A 44 -19.80 4.57 7.07
N ASN A 45 -20.84 3.83 6.69
CA ASN A 45 -21.68 4.13 5.52
C ASN A 45 -22.47 5.44 5.63
N SER A 46 -22.62 6.00 6.84
CA SER A 46 -23.24 7.31 7.09
C SER A 46 -22.23 8.46 7.00
N LEU A 47 -20.99 8.17 6.60
CA LEU A 47 -19.87 9.10 6.48
C LEU A 47 -19.38 9.67 7.82
N ASN A 48 -19.78 9.08 8.94
CA ASN A 48 -19.25 9.45 10.24
C ASN A 48 -17.80 8.97 10.32
N ASN A 49 -16.94 9.81 10.91
CA ASN A 49 -15.57 9.40 11.22
C ASN A 49 -15.61 8.51 12.46
N ILE A 50 -15.25 7.25 12.29
CA ILE A 50 -15.06 6.30 13.39
C ILE A 50 -13.69 6.52 14.02
N GLN A 51 -12.66 6.69 13.17
CA GLN A 51 -11.32 7.08 13.60
C GLN A 51 -10.56 7.86 12.53
N THR A 52 -9.59 8.67 12.96
CA THR A 52 -8.67 9.39 12.10
C THR A 52 -7.23 9.37 12.63
N TRP A 53 -6.26 9.18 11.74
CA TRP A 53 -4.83 9.26 12.05
C TRP A 53 -4.18 10.37 11.22
N SER A 54 -3.31 11.17 11.85
CA SER A 54 -2.59 12.26 11.18
C SER A 54 -1.14 11.87 10.95
N HIS A 55 -0.63 12.13 9.76
CA HIS A 55 0.70 11.72 9.33
C HIS A 55 1.52 12.95 8.91
N SER A 56 2.82 12.93 9.18
CA SER A 56 3.74 13.97 8.71
C SER A 56 4.07 13.84 7.22
N ASN A 57 4.02 12.62 6.72
CA ASN A 57 4.39 12.27 5.35
C ASN A 57 3.16 11.87 4.54
N GLY A 58 3.26 12.05 3.23
CA GLY A 58 2.19 11.71 2.30
C GLY A 58 2.15 10.22 2.05
N ALA A 59 0.96 9.68 1.78
CA ALA A 59 0.77 8.25 1.57
C ALA A 59 1.55 7.76 0.35
N ALA A 60 2.15 6.58 0.48
CA ALA A 60 2.70 5.82 -0.65
C ALA A 60 1.61 4.98 -1.32
N SER A 61 0.79 4.31 -0.50
CA SER A 61 -0.35 3.47 -0.91
C SER A 61 -1.48 3.51 0.11
N MET A 62 -2.31 2.47 0.13
CA MET A 62 -3.39 2.34 1.08
C MET A 62 -2.88 1.97 2.48
N PRO A 63 -3.52 2.48 3.54
CA PRO A 63 -3.29 1.98 4.88
C PRO A 63 -3.98 0.61 5.08
N TYR A 64 -3.48 -0.13 6.06
CA TYR A 64 -4.06 -1.40 6.50
C TYR A 64 -4.46 -1.28 7.97
N LEU A 65 -5.61 -1.84 8.32
CA LEU A 65 -6.01 -2.00 9.71
C LEU A 65 -5.88 -3.48 10.08
N ILE A 66 -4.99 -3.77 11.02
CA ILE A 66 -4.70 -5.13 11.47
C ILE A 66 -5.14 -5.32 12.92
N GLN A 67 -5.41 -6.56 13.29
CA GLN A 67 -5.75 -6.91 14.67
C GLN A 67 -4.49 -6.81 15.54
N GLY A 68 -4.62 -6.27 16.75
CA GLY A 68 -3.62 -6.49 17.79
C GLY A 68 -3.92 -7.76 18.59
N ASP A 69 -3.25 -7.89 19.73
CA ASP A 69 -3.30 -9.11 20.55
C ASP A 69 -4.66 -9.34 21.23
N GLU A 70 -5.39 -8.25 21.50
CA GLU A 70 -6.68 -8.28 22.18
C GLU A 70 -7.81 -7.85 21.23
N PRO A 71 -9.05 -8.36 21.43
CA PRO A 71 -10.20 -7.96 20.62
C PRO A 71 -10.63 -6.52 20.92
N GLY A 72 -11.28 -5.86 19.95
CA GLY A 72 -11.78 -4.50 20.10
C GLY A 72 -11.10 -3.53 19.13
N TRP A 73 -11.77 -2.43 18.81
CA TRP A 73 -11.24 -1.42 17.88
C TRP A 73 -10.00 -0.73 18.45
N GLU A 74 -10.04 -0.45 19.75
CA GLU A 74 -8.97 0.17 20.52
C GLU A 74 -7.65 -0.63 20.52
N ASN A 75 -7.73 -1.93 20.20
CA ASN A 75 -6.58 -2.83 20.14
C ASN A 75 -6.12 -3.09 18.71
N THR A 76 -6.70 -2.43 17.69
CA THR A 76 -6.23 -2.54 16.31
C THR A 76 -5.01 -1.66 16.07
N LEU A 77 -4.21 -2.04 15.07
CA LEU A 77 -3.05 -1.28 14.62
C LEU A 77 -3.25 -0.80 13.19
N LEU A 78 -2.79 0.42 12.90
CA LEU A 78 -2.76 0.97 11.55
C LEU A 78 -1.35 0.82 10.97
N VAL A 79 -1.22 0.09 9.87
CA VAL A 79 0.00 0.13 9.05
C VAL A 79 -0.20 1.20 7.97
N TYR A 80 0.70 2.18 7.94
CA TYR A 80 0.65 3.32 7.03
C TYR A 80 1.92 3.41 6.18
N PRO A 81 1.87 3.00 4.90
CA PRO A 81 2.95 3.20 3.95
C PRO A 81 3.04 4.66 3.52
N TYR A 82 4.23 5.24 3.58
CA TYR A 82 4.44 6.66 3.29
C TYR A 82 5.65 6.93 2.39
N ARG A 83 5.59 8.07 1.71
CA ARG A 83 6.68 8.61 0.90
C ARG A 83 7.68 9.33 1.78
N VAL A 84 8.92 8.86 1.79
CA VAL A 84 10.03 9.53 2.47
C VAL A 84 10.34 10.88 1.81
N ASN A 85 10.98 11.79 2.55
CA ASN A 85 11.25 13.14 2.05
C ASN A 85 12.30 13.19 0.93
N ASN A 86 13.27 12.27 0.96
CA ASN A 86 14.42 12.24 0.04
C ASN A 86 14.58 10.84 -0.58
N PRO A 87 13.64 10.41 -1.45
CA PRO A 87 13.76 9.11 -2.10
C PRO A 87 14.97 9.09 -3.05
N THR A 88 15.62 7.94 -3.16
CA THR A 88 16.77 7.72 -4.05
C THR A 88 16.36 7.30 -5.46
N MET A 89 15.12 6.78 -5.61
CA MET A 89 14.49 6.43 -6.88
C MET A 89 13.08 7.05 -6.89
N ASP A 90 12.88 8.07 -7.73
CA ASP A 90 11.66 8.91 -7.68
C ASP A 90 10.91 8.84 -9.01
N THR A 91 9.80 8.09 -9.00
CA THR A 91 8.84 8.00 -10.11
C THR A 91 7.45 7.71 -9.54
N GLY A 92 6.46 7.48 -10.42
CA GLY A 92 5.11 7.10 -10.01
C GLY A 92 5.12 5.91 -9.03
N GLY A 93 4.39 6.07 -7.91
CA GLY A 93 4.30 5.07 -6.87
C GLY A 93 5.45 5.08 -5.86
N VAL A 94 6.35 6.07 -5.85
CA VAL A 94 7.42 6.12 -4.85
C VAL A 94 6.87 6.16 -3.41
N GLY A 95 7.39 5.29 -2.56
CA GLY A 95 7.15 5.32 -1.12
C GLY A 95 8.47 5.53 -0.38
N GLY A 96 8.82 4.59 0.48
CA GLY A 96 10.14 4.52 1.09
C GLY A 96 10.10 3.96 2.51
N ALA A 97 8.95 3.97 3.16
CA ALA A 97 8.81 3.45 4.50
C ALA A 97 7.35 3.12 4.84
N PHE A 98 7.15 2.45 5.97
CA PHE A 98 5.88 2.39 6.65
C PHE A 98 6.05 2.69 8.15
N GLU A 99 4.97 3.07 8.79
CA GLU A 99 4.82 3.09 10.25
C GLU A 99 3.63 2.23 10.67
N CYS A 100 3.71 1.63 11.85
CA CYS A 100 2.65 0.93 12.53
C CYS A 100 2.25 1.78 13.74
N LEU A 101 0.98 2.18 13.80
CA LEU A 101 0.42 3.03 14.84
C LEU A 101 -0.65 2.29 15.64
N THR A 102 -0.82 2.64 16.91
CA THR A 102 -1.98 2.20 17.71
C THR A 102 -3.28 2.82 17.19
N TRP A 103 -4.41 2.35 17.70
CA TRP A 103 -5.71 2.98 17.46
C TRP A 103 -5.69 4.48 17.74
N ASP A 104 -5.03 4.92 18.82
CA ASP A 104 -4.93 6.32 19.22
C ASP A 104 -3.87 7.13 18.45
N GLY A 105 -3.11 6.46 17.57
CA GLY A 105 -2.09 7.08 16.71
C GLY A 105 -0.70 7.15 17.32
N ASP A 106 -0.44 6.40 18.38
CA ASP A 106 0.91 6.28 18.95
C ASP A 106 1.78 5.37 18.09
N PHE A 107 3.05 5.73 17.88
CA PHE A 107 3.99 4.93 17.12
C PHE A 107 4.35 3.63 17.85
N VAL A 108 4.25 2.50 17.15
CA VAL A 108 4.67 1.18 17.63
C VAL A 108 6.01 0.79 17.03
N TRP A 109 6.10 0.75 15.70
CA TRP A 109 7.31 0.43 14.97
C TRP A 109 7.21 0.86 13.50
N GLY A 110 8.33 0.85 12.79
CA GLY A 110 8.36 1.14 11.36
C GLY A 110 9.67 0.71 10.72
N TYR A 111 9.74 0.84 9.39
CA TYR A 111 10.95 0.51 8.65
C TYR A 111 11.08 1.41 7.42
N GLU A 112 12.28 1.93 7.18
CA GLU A 112 12.62 2.71 6.00
C GLU A 112 13.46 1.86 5.03
N LEU A 113 12.92 1.65 3.83
CA LEU A 113 13.60 1.05 2.69
C LEU A 113 13.78 2.11 1.59
N SER A 114 14.67 3.05 1.85
CA SER A 114 15.06 4.12 0.93
C SER A 114 16.57 4.36 1.05
N ASN A 115 17.36 3.70 0.22
CA ASN A 115 18.82 3.77 0.26
C ASN A 115 19.42 3.72 -1.15
N THR A 116 20.73 3.61 -1.28
CA THR A 116 21.42 3.67 -2.58
C THR A 116 21.08 2.51 -3.53
N ASN A 117 20.60 1.39 -2.99
CA ASN A 117 20.37 0.16 -3.72
C ASN A 117 18.87 -0.17 -3.85
N TYR A 118 18.06 0.23 -2.87
CA TYR A 118 16.65 -0.12 -2.78
C TYR A 118 15.77 1.09 -2.48
N GLN A 119 14.56 1.10 -3.06
CA GLN A 119 13.53 2.08 -2.78
C GLN A 119 12.16 1.39 -2.78
N HIS A 120 11.48 1.37 -1.64
CA HIS A 120 10.10 0.91 -1.58
C HIS A 120 9.20 1.75 -2.48
N HIS A 121 8.30 1.07 -3.19
CA HIS A 121 7.27 1.69 -4.01
C HIS A 121 5.95 0.96 -3.91
N HIS A 122 4.88 1.67 -4.25
CA HIS A 122 3.51 1.20 -4.20
C HIS A 122 3.21 0.70 -2.79
N ASP A 123 3.18 -0.61 -2.56
CA ASP A 123 2.48 -1.20 -1.43
C ASP A 123 3.33 -2.01 -0.46
N VAL A 124 2.75 -2.24 0.72
CA VAL A 124 3.21 -3.22 1.70
C VAL A 124 2.12 -4.26 1.94
N GLU A 125 2.46 -5.42 2.50
CA GLU A 125 1.47 -6.41 2.92
C GLU A 125 1.77 -6.89 4.35
N PRO A 126 0.95 -6.54 5.34
CA PRO A 126 1.03 -7.13 6.68
C PRO A 126 0.71 -8.63 6.66
N LEU A 127 1.57 -9.44 7.25
CA LEU A 127 1.44 -10.90 7.27
C LEU A 127 0.86 -11.41 8.60
N PRO A 128 0.23 -12.61 8.62
CA PRO A 128 -0.32 -13.20 9.85
C PRO A 128 0.70 -13.47 10.96
N ASN A 129 2.00 -13.52 10.64
CA ASN A 129 3.08 -13.70 11.62
C ASN A 129 3.54 -12.36 12.25
N GLY A 130 2.92 -11.23 11.87
CA GLY A 130 3.28 -9.89 12.33
C GLY A 130 4.39 -9.22 11.52
N ASN A 131 4.99 -9.91 10.55
CA ASN A 131 5.95 -9.31 9.62
C ASN A 131 5.22 -8.51 8.53
N ILE A 132 5.97 -7.71 7.78
CA ILE A 132 5.45 -6.92 6.67
C ILE A 132 6.28 -7.17 5.42
N LEU A 133 5.62 -7.52 4.31
CA LEU A 133 6.26 -7.53 3.00
C LEU A 133 6.33 -6.11 2.45
N MET A 134 7.49 -5.75 1.90
CA MET A 134 7.71 -4.51 1.17
C MET A 134 8.21 -4.84 -0.23
N ILE A 135 7.56 -4.28 -1.25
CA ILE A 135 8.10 -4.32 -2.61
C ILE A 135 9.02 -3.12 -2.83
N ALA A 136 10.05 -3.28 -3.67
CA ALA A 136 11.06 -2.26 -3.85
C ALA A 136 11.74 -2.33 -5.21
N TRP A 137 12.03 -1.14 -5.73
CA TRP A 137 12.92 -0.98 -6.85
C TRP A 137 14.33 -1.35 -6.39
N GLU A 138 14.94 -2.29 -7.09
CA GLU A 138 16.32 -2.67 -6.91
C GLU A 138 17.18 -2.06 -8.03
N LYS A 139 18.16 -1.24 -7.65
CA LYS A 139 19.10 -0.66 -8.61
C LYS A 139 20.05 -1.72 -9.15
N LYS A 140 20.07 -1.83 -10.48
CA LYS A 140 21.09 -2.55 -11.26
C LYS A 140 21.87 -1.57 -12.12
N THR A 141 23.18 -1.71 -12.12
CA THR A 141 24.08 -0.93 -12.97
C THR A 141 23.87 -1.26 -14.45
N SER A 142 24.34 -0.39 -15.33
CA SER A 142 24.36 -0.69 -16.77
C SER A 142 25.16 -1.95 -17.09
N THR A 143 26.30 -2.18 -16.43
CA THR A 143 27.08 -3.41 -16.58
C THR A 143 26.27 -4.66 -16.23
N GLU A 144 25.55 -4.66 -15.10
CA GLU A 144 24.68 -5.78 -14.72
C GLU A 144 23.55 -5.97 -15.74
N ALA A 145 22.92 -4.89 -16.19
CA ALA A 145 21.83 -4.97 -17.17
C ALA A 145 22.29 -5.57 -18.51
N TYR A 146 23.47 -5.16 -19.01
CA TYR A 146 24.04 -5.75 -20.23
C TYR A 146 24.44 -7.22 -20.02
N ALA A 147 24.99 -7.56 -18.86
CA ALA A 147 25.29 -8.95 -18.50
C ALA A 147 24.02 -9.82 -18.39
N ALA A 148 22.88 -9.21 -18.05
CA ALA A 148 21.57 -9.86 -18.02
C ALA A 148 20.85 -9.89 -19.39
N GLY A 149 21.52 -9.50 -20.48
CA GLY A 149 21.00 -9.65 -21.85
C GLY A 149 20.35 -8.40 -22.45
N ARG A 150 20.31 -7.25 -21.74
CA ARG A 150 19.90 -5.99 -22.38
C ARG A 150 20.88 -5.61 -23.49
N THR A 151 20.38 -5.09 -24.60
CA THR A 151 21.21 -4.57 -25.71
C THR A 151 21.38 -3.05 -25.64
N SER A 152 20.44 -2.35 -25.00
CA SER A 152 20.41 -0.91 -24.84
C SER A 152 19.65 -0.52 -23.56
N LEU A 153 20.01 0.62 -22.98
CA LEU A 153 19.24 1.29 -21.91
C LEU A 153 18.42 2.49 -22.45
N ASN A 154 18.20 2.55 -23.76
CA ASN A 154 17.34 3.54 -24.43
C ASN A 154 17.68 5.00 -24.07
N SER A 155 18.97 5.30 -23.97
CA SER A 155 19.46 6.64 -23.58
C SER A 155 18.95 7.13 -22.22
N ASN A 156 18.65 6.20 -21.29
CA ASN A 156 18.30 6.53 -19.90
C ASN A 156 19.42 7.41 -19.27
N PRO A 157 19.11 8.64 -18.81
CA PRO A 157 20.12 9.55 -18.24
C PRO A 157 20.74 9.04 -16.94
N LEU A 158 20.08 8.12 -16.22
CA LEU A 158 20.62 7.51 -15.00
C LEU A 158 21.62 6.38 -15.28
N ASN A 159 21.69 5.91 -16.53
CA ASN A 159 22.52 4.77 -16.96
C ASN A 159 22.45 3.55 -16.02
N GLN A 160 21.24 3.26 -15.54
CA GLN A 160 20.93 2.16 -14.62
C GLN A 160 19.58 1.56 -14.98
N MET A 161 19.24 0.43 -14.36
CA MET A 161 17.94 -0.22 -14.43
C MET A 161 17.39 -0.38 -13.01
N TRP A 162 16.08 -0.31 -12.86
CA TRP A 162 15.40 -0.68 -11.63
C TRP A 162 14.67 -2.00 -11.86
N SER A 163 15.12 -3.05 -11.18
CA SER A 163 14.42 -4.32 -11.09
C SER A 163 13.47 -4.31 -9.89
N GLU A 164 12.90 -5.46 -9.57
CA GLU A 164 11.96 -5.66 -8.47
C GLU A 164 12.59 -6.58 -7.42
N ALA A 165 12.39 -6.22 -6.15
CA ALA A 165 12.73 -7.05 -5.01
C ALA A 165 11.60 -6.99 -3.97
N ILE A 166 11.40 -8.09 -3.25
CA ILE A 166 10.45 -8.19 -2.14
C ILE A 166 11.24 -8.50 -0.87
N PHE A 167 10.96 -7.79 0.21
CA PHE A 167 11.58 -7.98 1.52
C PHE A 167 10.52 -8.29 2.57
N GLU A 168 10.74 -9.30 3.39
CA GLU A 168 9.96 -9.53 4.60
C GLU A 168 10.67 -8.89 5.80
N ILE A 169 9.99 -7.93 6.43
CA ILE A 169 10.51 -7.17 7.57
C ILE A 169 9.87 -7.67 8.86
N GLN A 170 10.70 -8.08 9.81
CA GLN A 170 10.29 -8.47 11.16
C GLN A 170 10.56 -7.32 12.14
N GLN A 171 9.61 -7.01 13.03
CA GLN A 171 9.82 -6.03 14.10
C GLN A 171 10.94 -6.48 15.06
N ASN A 172 11.84 -5.55 15.43
CA ASN A 172 13.02 -5.86 16.25
C ASN A 172 12.84 -5.56 17.76
N GLY A 173 11.65 -5.15 18.19
CA GLY A 173 11.33 -4.81 19.58
C GLY A 173 11.83 -3.44 20.06
N SER A 174 12.56 -2.67 19.23
CA SER A 174 13.03 -1.32 19.56
C SER A 174 12.40 -0.22 18.68
N GLY A 175 11.22 -0.50 18.12
CA GLY A 175 10.50 0.39 17.19
C GLY A 175 11.00 0.34 15.74
N GLY A 176 11.95 -0.54 15.41
CA GLY A 176 12.42 -0.76 14.04
C GLY A 176 12.05 -2.15 13.53
N GLY A 177 12.68 -2.54 12.42
CA GLY A 177 12.59 -3.88 11.87
C GLY A 177 13.90 -4.37 11.27
N GLU A 178 13.93 -5.66 10.93
CA GLU A 178 15.05 -6.37 10.31
C GLU A 178 14.54 -7.19 9.12
N VAL A 179 15.31 -7.25 8.03
CA VAL A 179 15.01 -8.12 6.89
C VAL A 179 15.27 -9.56 7.29
N VAL A 180 14.25 -10.42 7.20
CA VAL A 180 14.35 -11.86 7.53
C VAL A 180 14.22 -12.77 6.32
N TRP A 181 13.70 -12.23 5.21
CA TRP A 181 13.62 -12.93 3.93
C TRP A 181 13.62 -11.90 2.79
N GLU A 182 14.14 -12.31 1.63
CA GLU A 182 14.15 -11.50 0.42
C GLU A 182 13.95 -12.36 -0.83
N TRP A 183 13.41 -11.75 -1.87
CA TRP A 183 13.29 -12.31 -3.21
C TRP A 183 13.59 -11.25 -4.26
N HIS A 184 14.35 -11.63 -5.28
CA HIS A 184 14.83 -10.72 -6.31
C HIS A 184 14.37 -11.22 -7.68
N LEU A 185 13.62 -10.40 -8.42
CA LEU A 185 13.22 -10.73 -9.80
C LEU A 185 14.44 -11.03 -10.68
N TRP A 186 15.55 -10.37 -10.40
CA TRP A 186 16.81 -10.50 -11.12
C TRP A 186 17.34 -11.94 -11.18
N ASP A 187 17.09 -12.75 -10.14
CA ASP A 187 17.55 -14.14 -10.07
C ASP A 187 16.65 -15.12 -10.84
N HIS A 188 15.54 -14.61 -11.39
CA HIS A 188 14.51 -15.39 -12.08
C HIS A 188 14.27 -14.91 -13.53
N LEU A 189 15.24 -14.20 -14.10
CA LEU A 189 15.16 -13.74 -15.50
C LEU A 189 15.43 -14.88 -16.48
N ILE A 190 14.65 -14.91 -17.56
CA ILE A 190 14.92 -15.71 -18.76
C ILE A 190 15.46 -14.76 -19.83
N GLN A 191 16.59 -15.11 -20.44
CA GLN A 191 17.31 -14.26 -21.40
C GLN A 191 17.02 -14.62 -22.86
N ASP A 192 15.94 -15.36 -23.10
CA ASP A 192 15.47 -15.64 -24.45
C ASP A 192 14.93 -14.34 -25.06
N VAL A 193 15.41 -14.01 -26.25
CA VAL A 193 14.93 -12.87 -27.03
C VAL A 193 13.67 -13.31 -27.78
N ASP A 194 12.64 -12.46 -27.79
CA ASP A 194 11.49 -12.70 -28.66
C ASP A 194 11.98 -12.77 -30.12
N PRO A 195 11.75 -13.87 -30.85
CA PRO A 195 12.24 -14.01 -32.22
C PRO A 195 11.71 -12.93 -33.18
N ASP A 196 10.68 -12.18 -32.78
CA ASP A 196 10.08 -11.09 -33.57
C ASP A 196 10.58 -9.68 -33.19
N ASP A 197 11.52 -9.54 -32.24
CA ASP A 197 12.15 -8.26 -31.82
C ASP A 197 13.42 -7.88 -32.63
#